data_AF-A0A9E7G7X5-F1
#
_entry.id   AF-A0A9E7G7X5-F1
#
_cell.length_a   1.000
_cell.length_b   1.000
_cell.length_c   1.000
_cell.angle_alpha   90.00
_cell.angle_beta   90.00
_cell.angle_gamma   90.00
#
_symmetry.space_group_name_H-M   'P 1'
#
loop_
_entity.id
_entity.type
_entity.pdbx_description
1 polymer ?
#
loop_
_entity_poly.entity_id
_entity_poly.type
_entity_poly.pdbx_seq_one_letter_code
_entity_poly.pdbx_strand_id
1 'polypeptide(L)'
;MKSSVVHVLLISFLFFSLSMVESQSSDSCASKLTVARLIPFVNTTFLGCLTPLRSANFVLRYAKAGPSLWSFVLSAADPKSYVAVGFSGDGRMVGSSAMAGWITGSGAGIAKQYSLGGKKSGECPPDQGALLLQGTPVVALQSSRLYLAFQLNVDQPPPYLIFAVGPGNGFPSSPTFLLPEHRDENSISVNYTAPGECVRAIAGG
;
A
#
# COMPACT_ATOMS: atom_id res chain seq x y z
N MET A 1 25.31 -2.83 -75.45
CA MET A 1 24.52 -2.01 -74.50
C MET A 1 23.70 -2.99 -73.67
N LYS A 2 24.27 -3.54 -72.59
CA LYS A 2 24.02 -3.17 -71.17
C LYS A 2 22.52 -3.01 -70.84
N SER A 3 21.96 -4.02 -70.17
CA SER A 3 21.22 -3.76 -68.93
C SER A 3 21.21 -5.01 -68.05
N SER A 4 21.92 -4.89 -66.93
CA SER A 4 21.88 -5.78 -65.77
C SER A 4 21.09 -5.02 -64.71
N VAL A 5 20.00 -5.59 -64.20
CA VAL A 5 19.20 -5.00 -63.12
C VAL A 5 18.69 -6.17 -62.26
N VAL A 6 19.49 -6.56 -61.26
CA VAL A 6 19.34 -6.24 -59.82
C VAL A 6 18.41 -7.23 -59.12
N HIS A 7 19.05 -8.16 -58.39
CA HIS A 7 18.40 -9.04 -57.42
C HIS A 7 17.79 -8.20 -56.29
N VAL A 8 16.47 -8.28 -56.11
CA VAL A 8 15.77 -7.70 -54.97
C VAL A 8 15.97 -8.64 -53.77
N LEU A 9 17.01 -8.37 -52.98
CA LEU A 9 17.18 -8.94 -51.64
C LEU A 9 16.28 -8.15 -50.68
N LEU A 10 15.14 -8.73 -50.32
CA LEU A 10 14.21 -8.21 -49.32
C LEU A 10 14.84 -8.41 -47.91
N ILE A 11 15.63 -7.44 -47.44
CA ILE A 11 16.16 -7.44 -46.07
C ILE A 11 15.01 -7.03 -45.13
N SER A 12 14.38 -8.04 -44.53
CA SER A 12 13.47 -7.91 -43.39
C SER A 12 14.22 -7.35 -42.18
N PHE A 13 14.19 -6.02 -41.98
CA PHE A 13 14.55 -5.39 -40.71
C PHE A 13 13.48 -5.70 -39.67
N LEU A 14 13.62 -6.86 -39.01
CA LEU A 14 12.96 -7.14 -37.73
C LEU A 14 13.57 -6.19 -36.69
N PHE A 15 12.98 -5.01 -36.54
CA PHE A 15 13.13 -4.22 -35.33
C PHE A 15 12.50 -5.02 -34.18
N PHE A 16 13.29 -5.92 -33.60
CA PHE A 16 13.03 -6.44 -32.27
C PHE A 16 13.17 -5.25 -31.32
N SER A 17 12.04 -4.59 -31.05
CA SER A 17 11.91 -3.75 -29.87
C SER A 17 12.10 -4.66 -28.66
N LEU A 18 13.36 -4.80 -28.23
CA LEU A 18 13.69 -5.27 -26.90
C LEU A 18 13.04 -4.27 -25.95
N SER A 19 11.80 -4.58 -25.58
CA SER A 19 11.14 -3.94 -24.46
C SER A 19 12.01 -4.30 -23.27
N MET A 20 12.84 -3.35 -22.82
CA MET A 20 13.44 -3.45 -21.50
C MET A 20 12.28 -3.51 -20.53
N VAL A 21 11.96 -4.73 -20.08
CA VAL A 21 11.17 -4.92 -18.87
C VAL A 21 12.08 -4.39 -17.78
N GLU A 22 11.89 -3.13 -17.42
CA GLU A 22 12.45 -2.57 -16.20
C GLU A 22 12.05 -3.54 -15.09
N SER A 23 13.03 -4.24 -14.53
CA SER A 23 12.83 -5.11 -13.38
C SER A 23 12.42 -4.22 -12.21
N GLN A 24 11.13 -3.87 -12.13
CA GLN A 24 10.59 -3.13 -11.01
C GLN A 24 10.92 -3.93 -9.75
N SER A 25 11.74 -3.37 -8.87
CA SER A 25 12.09 -3.99 -7.61
C SER A 25 10.80 -4.21 -6.82
N SER A 26 10.30 -5.45 -6.82
CA SER A 26 9.12 -5.80 -6.05
C SER A 26 9.51 -5.75 -4.58
N ASP A 27 8.94 -4.79 -3.86
CA ASP A 27 9.10 -4.76 -2.41
C ASP A 27 8.51 -6.05 -1.83
N SER A 28 9.21 -6.63 -0.87
CA SER A 28 8.86 -7.90 -0.25
C SER A 28 9.41 -7.96 1.17
N CYS A 29 8.96 -8.93 1.96
CA CYS A 29 9.51 -9.12 3.30
C CYS A 29 10.99 -9.50 3.32
N ALA A 30 11.55 -9.93 2.18
CA ALA A 30 12.97 -10.22 2.01
C ALA A 30 13.81 -8.98 1.62
N SER A 31 13.18 -7.90 1.13
CA SER A 31 13.90 -6.68 0.69
C SER A 31 14.09 -5.68 1.84
N LYS A 32 15.24 -5.00 1.81
CA LYS A 32 15.48 -3.83 2.67
C LYS A 32 14.53 -2.70 2.28
N LEU A 33 14.01 -1.97 3.26
CA LEU A 33 13.16 -0.81 3.02
C LEU A 33 13.99 0.32 2.40
N THR A 34 13.83 0.54 1.10
CA THR A 34 14.58 1.55 0.33
C THR A 34 14.17 2.99 0.65
N VAL A 35 12.94 3.19 1.13
CA VAL A 35 12.39 4.49 1.54
C VAL A 35 12.68 4.87 2.99
N ALA A 36 13.52 4.13 3.72
CA ALA A 36 13.80 4.43 5.14
C ALA A 36 14.29 5.87 5.36
N ARG A 37 15.00 6.46 4.39
CA ARG A 37 15.43 7.87 4.41
C ARG A 37 14.28 8.88 4.31
N LEU A 38 13.15 8.49 3.72
CA LEU A 38 11.95 9.32 3.58
C LEU A 38 11.03 9.21 4.79
N ILE A 39 11.25 8.23 5.67
CA ILE A 39 10.40 7.96 6.84
C ILE A 39 11.24 8.17 8.10
N PRO A 40 11.22 9.38 8.68
CA PRO A 40 12.20 9.80 9.69
C PRO A 40 12.13 9.01 11.01
N PHE A 41 11.03 8.29 11.25
CA PHE A 41 10.77 7.56 12.49
C PHE A 41 10.95 6.03 12.37
N VAL A 42 11.29 5.49 11.20
CA VAL A 42 11.44 4.04 11.03
C VAL A 42 12.88 3.62 11.27
N ASN A 43 13.09 2.87 12.36
CA ASN A 43 14.33 2.13 12.57
C ASN A 43 14.17 0.72 11.98
N THR A 44 15.06 0.34 11.06
CA THR A 44 14.92 -0.86 10.20
C THR A 44 15.28 -2.17 10.89
N THR A 45 15.65 -2.15 12.18
CA THR A 45 16.34 -3.29 12.78
C THR A 45 15.43 -4.49 13.06
N PHE A 46 14.13 -4.31 13.30
CA PHE A 46 13.19 -5.44 13.49
C PHE A 46 11.77 -5.05 13.11
N LEU A 47 11.37 -5.32 11.86
CA LEU A 47 10.00 -5.13 11.40
C LEU A 47 9.37 -6.50 11.14
N GLY A 48 8.32 -6.86 11.88
CA GLY A 48 7.40 -7.90 11.45
C GLY A 48 6.88 -7.55 10.06
N CYS A 49 6.72 -8.54 9.19
CA CYS A 49 6.37 -8.29 7.80
C CYS A 49 5.31 -9.28 7.28
N LEU A 50 4.31 -8.74 6.58
CA LEU A 50 3.17 -9.48 6.05
C LEU A 50 2.93 -9.10 4.59
N THR A 51 2.40 -10.04 3.80
CA THR A 51 1.98 -9.80 2.41
C THR A 51 0.47 -10.03 2.25
N PRO A 52 -0.36 -9.09 2.75
CA PRO A 52 -1.76 -9.38 3.05
C PRO A 52 -2.69 -9.39 1.84
N LEU A 53 -2.36 -8.68 0.76
CA LEU A 53 -3.25 -8.54 -0.41
C LEU A 53 -2.44 -8.68 -1.70
N ARG A 54 -2.60 -9.82 -2.37
CA ARG A 54 -1.76 -10.20 -3.53
C ARG A 54 -2.06 -9.36 -4.76
N SER A 55 -3.33 -9.09 -5.04
CA SER A 55 -3.78 -8.31 -6.21
C SER A 55 -3.15 -6.91 -6.27
N ALA A 56 -2.87 -6.30 -5.12
CA ALA A 56 -2.24 -5.00 -4.99
C ALA A 56 -0.75 -5.07 -4.60
N ASN A 57 -0.19 -6.28 -4.50
CA ASN A 57 1.18 -6.53 -4.04
C ASN A 57 1.50 -5.85 -2.71
N PHE A 58 0.59 -5.93 -1.74
CA PHE A 58 0.77 -5.29 -0.45
C PHE A 58 1.92 -5.92 0.34
N VAL A 59 2.72 -5.07 0.98
CA VAL A 59 3.68 -5.43 2.01
C VAL A 59 3.43 -4.53 3.20
N LEU A 60 3.05 -5.10 4.33
CA LEU A 60 2.99 -4.37 5.59
C LEU A 60 4.24 -4.70 6.41
N ARG A 61 4.94 -3.67 6.86
CA ARG A 61 5.99 -3.77 7.88
C ARG A 61 5.54 -3.07 9.15
N TYR A 62 5.77 -3.69 10.30
CA TYR A 62 5.40 -3.12 11.59
C TYR A 62 6.43 -3.42 12.67
N ALA A 63 6.59 -2.52 13.64
CA ALA A 63 7.48 -2.72 14.78
C ALA A 63 6.92 -2.03 16.02
N LYS A 64 7.22 -2.62 17.18
CA LYS A 64 7.10 -1.93 18.47
C LYS A 64 8.31 -0.99 18.60
N ALA A 65 8.07 0.30 18.38
CA ALA A 65 9.07 1.36 18.41
C ALA A 65 9.29 1.94 19.83
N GLY A 66 8.43 1.59 20.79
CA GLY A 66 8.52 1.96 22.19
C GLY A 66 7.45 1.24 23.03
N PRO A 67 7.33 1.50 24.34
CA PRO A 67 6.38 0.81 25.23
C PRO A 67 4.93 0.79 24.73
N SER A 68 4.47 1.94 24.25
CA SER A 68 3.13 2.14 23.67
C SER A 68 3.22 2.77 22.29
N LEU A 69 4.31 2.55 21.56
CA LEU A 69 4.52 3.17 20.25
C LEU A 69 4.74 2.09 19.19
N TRP A 70 3.92 2.12 18.14
CA TRP A 70 3.99 1.19 17.03
C TRP A 70 4.21 1.93 15.72
N SER A 71 5.17 1.49 14.92
CA SER A 71 5.42 2.02 13.58
C SER A 71 4.84 1.06 12.53
N PHE A 72 4.19 1.61 11.52
CA PHE A 72 3.64 0.87 10.38
C PHE A 72 4.12 1.47 9.07
N VAL A 73 4.46 0.62 8.10
CA VAL A 73 4.76 0.98 6.72
C VAL A 73 4.02 0.01 5.81
N LEU A 74 2.94 0.48 5.18
CA LEU A 74 2.23 -0.24 4.13
C LEU A 74 2.79 0.18 2.78
N SER A 75 3.18 -0.77 1.93
CA SER A 75 3.57 -0.49 0.56
C SER A 75 2.75 -1.31 -0.44
N ALA A 76 2.52 -0.75 -1.63
CA ALA A 76 1.77 -1.38 -2.70
C ALA A 76 2.28 -0.95 -4.07
N ALA A 77 2.17 -1.82 -5.08
CA ALA A 77 2.37 -1.38 -6.46
C ALA A 77 1.43 -0.19 -6.74
N ASP A 78 1.94 0.89 -7.37
CA ASP A 78 1.21 2.16 -7.52
C ASP A 78 -0.21 1.89 -8.05
N PRO A 79 -1.24 2.03 -7.19
CA PRO A 79 -2.58 1.59 -7.54
C PRO A 79 -3.33 2.63 -8.36
N LYS A 80 -2.71 3.80 -8.63
CA LYS A 80 -3.37 5.00 -9.13
C LYS A 80 -4.66 5.28 -8.35
N SER A 81 -4.58 5.14 -7.03
CA SER A 81 -5.70 5.23 -6.10
C SER A 81 -5.17 5.37 -4.66
N TYR A 82 -6.05 5.20 -3.67
CA TYR A 82 -5.65 5.04 -2.28
C TYR A 82 -5.28 3.58 -1.94
N VAL A 83 -4.41 3.43 -0.95
CA VAL A 83 -4.24 2.19 -0.18
C VAL A 83 -4.68 2.45 1.24
N ALA A 84 -5.21 1.43 1.92
CA ALA A 84 -5.64 1.56 3.30
C ALA A 84 -5.26 0.35 4.14
N VAL A 85 -5.08 0.60 5.44
CA VAL A 85 -5.04 -0.40 6.50
C VAL A 85 -5.99 0.02 7.62
N GLY A 86 -6.99 -0.83 7.87
CA GLY A 86 -7.93 -0.79 8.98
C GLY A 86 -7.45 -1.61 10.17
N PHE A 87 -7.79 -1.17 11.37
CA PHE A 87 -7.50 -1.80 12.64
C PHE A 87 -8.82 -2.17 13.31
N SER A 88 -9.08 -3.46 13.43
CA SER A 88 -10.38 -3.99 13.86
C SER A 88 -10.23 -4.94 15.05
N GLY A 89 -11.23 -4.92 15.93
CA GLY A 89 -11.33 -5.85 17.06
C GLY A 89 -11.81 -7.24 16.66
N ASP A 90 -12.57 -7.36 15.57
CA ASP A 90 -13.24 -8.60 15.15
C ASP A 90 -12.98 -8.97 13.67
N GLY A 91 -12.14 -8.20 12.98
CA GLY A 91 -11.80 -8.41 11.57
C GLY A 91 -12.83 -7.86 10.59
N ARG A 92 -13.89 -7.19 11.06
CA ARG A 92 -14.88 -6.51 10.21
C ARG A 92 -14.55 -5.03 10.04
N MET A 93 -14.94 -4.51 8.87
CA MET A 93 -14.81 -3.09 8.52
C MET A 93 -15.66 -2.21 9.44
N VAL A 94 -16.94 -2.53 9.60
CA VAL A 94 -17.87 -1.69 10.38
C VAL A 94 -17.49 -1.73 11.86
N GLY A 95 -17.35 -0.55 12.47
CA GLY A 95 -16.91 -0.38 13.86
C GLY A 95 -15.40 -0.27 14.03
N SER A 96 -14.62 -0.27 12.93
CA SER A 96 -13.16 -0.16 12.98
C SER A 96 -12.66 1.26 12.65
N SER A 97 -11.34 1.46 12.66
CA SER A 97 -10.70 2.70 12.19
C SER A 97 -9.59 2.38 11.22
N ALA A 98 -9.34 3.25 10.23
CA ALA A 98 -8.36 3.00 9.19
C ALA A 98 -7.45 4.19 8.92
N MET A 99 -6.24 3.90 8.45
CA MET A 99 -5.39 4.88 7.77
C MET A 99 -5.43 4.61 6.27
N ALA A 100 -5.71 5.63 5.47
CA ALA A 100 -5.59 5.57 4.03
C ALA A 100 -4.62 6.62 3.51
N GLY A 101 -3.88 6.29 2.43
CA GLY A 101 -2.89 7.14 1.82
C GLY A 101 -2.91 7.06 0.30
N TRP A 102 -2.72 8.20 -0.37
CA TRP A 102 -2.69 8.31 -1.83
C TRP A 102 -1.77 9.45 -2.27
N ILE A 103 -1.40 9.41 -3.55
CA ILE A 103 -0.71 10.51 -4.22
C ILE A 103 -1.74 11.30 -5.03
N THR A 104 -1.78 12.60 -4.83
CA THR A 104 -2.65 13.51 -5.59
C THR A 104 -2.14 13.71 -7.02
N GLY A 105 -2.98 14.27 -7.89
CA GLY A 105 -2.58 14.61 -9.27
C GLY A 105 -1.39 15.57 -9.35
N SER A 106 -1.12 16.38 -8.32
CA SER A 106 0.05 17.26 -8.23
C SER A 106 1.32 16.57 -7.72
N GLY A 107 1.24 15.27 -7.40
CA GLY A 107 2.35 14.50 -6.84
C GLY A 107 2.49 14.59 -5.32
N ALA A 108 1.68 15.40 -4.65
CA ALA A 108 1.69 15.49 -3.18
C ALA A 108 1.04 14.24 -2.55
N GLY A 109 1.71 13.66 -1.55
CA GLY A 109 1.17 12.56 -0.76
C GLY A 109 0.22 13.04 0.33
N ILE A 110 -0.96 12.42 0.42
CA ILE A 110 -1.95 12.69 1.47
C ILE A 110 -2.24 11.40 2.20
N ALA A 111 -2.27 11.47 3.54
CA ALA A 111 -2.75 10.42 4.41
C ALA A 111 -3.83 10.97 5.34
N LYS A 112 -4.87 10.17 5.57
CA LYS A 112 -5.98 10.50 6.48
C LYS A 112 -6.40 9.27 7.26
N GLN A 113 -6.84 9.52 8.49
CA GLN A 113 -7.57 8.52 9.28
C GLN A 113 -9.05 8.52 8.89
N TYR A 114 -9.73 7.39 9.03
CA TYR A 114 -11.15 7.24 8.84
C TYR A 114 -11.78 6.45 9.99
N SER A 115 -12.97 6.88 10.41
CA SER A 115 -13.88 6.03 11.20
C SER A 115 -14.68 5.19 10.22
N LEU A 116 -14.78 3.87 10.44
CA LEU A 116 -15.50 2.98 9.52
C LEU A 116 -16.86 2.62 10.13
N GLY A 117 -17.81 3.56 10.08
CA GLY A 117 -19.13 3.42 10.72
C GLY A 117 -20.15 2.63 9.91
N GLY A 118 -19.87 2.39 8.62
CA GLY A 118 -20.75 1.67 7.71
C GLY A 118 -20.00 1.22 6.46
N LYS A 119 -20.74 0.86 5.40
CA LYS A 119 -20.16 0.39 4.14
C LYS A 119 -20.22 1.44 3.03
N LYS A 120 -20.96 2.52 3.23
CA LYS A 120 -21.03 3.62 2.27
C LYS A 120 -19.94 4.64 2.59
N SER A 121 -19.42 5.30 1.55
CA SER A 121 -18.38 6.32 1.68
C SER A 121 -18.73 7.40 2.72
N GLY A 122 -19.97 7.88 2.74
CA GLY A 122 -20.44 8.90 3.70
C GLY A 122 -20.51 8.43 5.16
N GLU A 123 -20.51 7.12 5.40
CA GLU A 123 -20.44 6.52 6.74
C GLU A 123 -18.99 6.25 7.15
N CYS A 124 -18.04 6.63 6.29
CA CYS A 124 -16.60 6.51 6.50
C CYS A 124 -15.93 7.89 6.46
N PRO A 125 -16.22 8.80 7.40
CA PRO A 125 -15.72 10.17 7.32
C PRO A 125 -14.19 10.25 7.56
N PRO A 126 -13.48 11.09 6.80
CA PRO A 126 -12.06 11.36 7.02
C PRO A 126 -11.83 12.15 8.30
N ASP A 127 -10.59 12.08 8.78
CA ASP A 127 -10.09 12.77 9.97
C ASP A 127 -10.88 12.42 11.25
N GLN A 128 -11.61 11.29 11.22
CA GLN A 128 -12.34 10.70 12.32
C GLN A 128 -11.80 9.30 12.60
N GLY A 129 -12.11 8.71 13.74
CA GLY A 129 -11.68 7.37 14.14
C GLY A 129 -10.87 7.38 15.45
N ALA A 130 -10.48 6.19 15.90
CA ALA A 130 -9.92 5.95 17.22
C ALA A 130 -8.41 5.67 17.24
N LEU A 131 -7.70 5.76 16.10
CA LEU A 131 -6.24 5.56 16.13
C LEU A 131 -5.57 6.81 16.70
N LEU A 132 -4.73 6.60 17.71
CA LEU A 132 -3.98 7.67 18.35
C LEU A 132 -2.69 7.89 17.56
N LEU A 133 -2.74 8.75 16.54
CA LEU A 133 -1.58 9.03 15.69
C LEU A 133 -0.45 9.72 16.48
N GLN A 134 0.77 9.21 16.32
CA GLN A 134 1.98 9.87 16.78
C GLN A 134 2.68 10.53 15.59
N GLY A 135 2.79 11.87 15.63
CA GLY A 135 3.39 12.65 14.56
C GLY A 135 2.57 12.66 13.26
N THR A 136 3.18 13.14 12.17
CA THR A 136 2.53 13.26 10.87
C THR A 136 2.77 12.01 10.02
N PRO A 137 1.71 11.33 9.52
CA PRO A 137 1.86 10.26 8.54
C PRO A 137 2.57 10.73 7.27
N VAL A 138 3.31 9.84 6.64
CA VAL A 138 4.07 10.10 5.41
C VAL A 138 3.50 9.25 4.28
N VAL A 139 3.28 9.88 3.13
CA VAL A 139 2.99 9.17 1.87
C VAL A 139 4.05 9.52 0.83
N ALA A 140 4.65 8.49 0.25
CA ALA A 140 5.69 8.65 -0.77
C ALA A 140 5.45 7.69 -1.93
N LEU A 141 5.88 8.10 -3.13
CA LEU A 141 5.93 7.26 -4.31
C LEU A 141 7.38 7.11 -4.75
N GLN A 142 7.89 5.89 -4.77
CA GLN A 142 9.23 5.60 -5.25
C GLN A 142 9.22 4.34 -6.10
N SER A 143 9.81 4.40 -7.29
CA SER A 143 9.92 3.26 -8.21
C SER A 143 8.57 2.57 -8.46
N SER A 144 7.53 3.36 -8.74
CA SER A 144 6.16 2.88 -8.99
C SER A 144 5.53 2.10 -7.82
N ARG A 145 5.98 2.38 -6.59
CA ARG A 145 5.41 1.82 -5.36
C ARG A 145 5.04 2.93 -4.40
N LEU A 146 3.80 2.89 -3.93
CA LEU A 146 3.29 3.81 -2.93
C LEU A 146 3.63 3.26 -1.55
N TYR A 147 4.05 4.16 -0.66
CA TYR A 147 4.34 3.86 0.74
C TYR A 147 3.49 4.78 1.61
N LEU A 148 2.75 4.19 2.55
CA LEU A 148 2.02 4.85 3.62
C LEU A 148 2.68 4.47 4.94
N ALA A 149 3.27 5.44 5.63
CA ALA A 149 3.94 5.24 6.90
C ALA A 149 3.33 6.11 7.99
N PHE A 150 3.12 5.54 9.18
CA PHE A 150 2.57 6.25 10.33
C PHE A 150 2.94 5.54 11.63
N GLN A 151 2.72 6.22 12.75
CA GLN A 151 2.89 5.64 14.08
C GLN A 151 1.62 5.76 14.89
N LEU A 152 1.36 4.76 15.74
CA LEU A 152 0.25 4.73 16.68
C LEU A 152 0.77 4.72 18.11
N ASN A 153 0.20 5.55 18.98
CA ASN A 153 0.41 5.55 20.41
C ASN A 153 -0.63 4.63 21.09
N VAL A 154 -0.31 3.35 21.20
CA VAL A 154 -1.16 2.30 21.77
C VAL A 154 -0.30 1.20 22.39
N ASP A 155 -0.75 0.61 23.49
CA ASP A 155 -0.02 -0.51 24.14
C ASP A 155 0.10 -1.72 23.20
N GLN A 156 -1.02 -2.07 22.57
CA GLN A 156 -1.13 -3.14 21.58
C GLN A 156 -2.15 -2.76 20.50
N PRO A 157 -1.81 -2.86 19.20
CA PRO A 157 -2.75 -2.62 18.12
C PRO A 157 -3.86 -3.68 18.11
N PRO A 158 -5.06 -3.36 17.58
CA PRO A 158 -6.11 -4.35 17.39
C PRO A 158 -5.63 -5.60 16.65
N PRO A 159 -6.11 -6.80 17.03
CA PRO A 159 -5.54 -8.07 16.55
C PRO A 159 -5.89 -8.39 15.10
N TYR A 160 -6.80 -7.64 14.46
CA TYR A 160 -7.13 -7.81 13.05
C TYR A 160 -6.77 -6.57 12.24
N LEU A 161 -6.12 -6.81 11.11
CA LEU A 161 -5.83 -5.78 10.11
C LEU A 161 -6.64 -6.04 8.85
N ILE A 162 -7.25 -4.97 8.33
CA ILE A 162 -8.05 -4.98 7.10
C ILE A 162 -7.30 -4.17 6.06
N PHE A 163 -7.08 -4.71 4.89
CA PHE A 163 -6.34 -4.06 3.82
C PHE A 163 -7.28 -3.79 2.67
N ALA A 164 -7.20 -2.61 2.08
CA ALA A 164 -8.03 -2.26 0.95
C ALA A 164 -7.25 -1.43 -0.06
N VAL A 165 -7.58 -1.61 -1.34
CA VAL A 165 -7.09 -0.78 -2.44
C VAL A 165 -8.26 -0.13 -3.15
N GLY A 166 -8.20 1.18 -3.32
CA GLY A 166 -9.25 1.94 -3.97
C GLY A 166 -9.47 1.56 -5.44
N PRO A 167 -10.52 2.07 -6.08
CA PRO A 167 -10.76 1.81 -7.50
C PRO A 167 -9.70 2.53 -8.34
N GLY A 168 -9.35 1.95 -9.50
CA GLY A 168 -8.36 2.56 -10.39
C GLY A 168 -8.79 3.96 -10.82
N ASN A 169 -7.90 4.95 -10.70
CA ASN A 169 -8.15 6.37 -10.95
C ASN A 169 -9.21 7.03 -10.04
N GLY A 170 -9.62 6.36 -8.96
CA GLY A 170 -10.56 6.88 -7.97
C GLY A 170 -9.86 7.44 -6.73
N PHE A 171 -9.35 8.67 -6.83
CA PHE A 171 -8.66 9.33 -5.73
C PHE A 171 -9.65 10.08 -4.83
N PRO A 172 -9.51 9.98 -3.49
CA PRO A 172 -10.19 10.89 -2.59
C PRO A 172 -9.73 12.33 -2.86
N SER A 173 -10.67 13.26 -2.94
CA SER A 173 -10.41 14.65 -3.35
C SER A 173 -11.18 15.67 -2.52
N SER A 174 -10.69 16.90 -2.53
CA SER A 174 -11.35 18.05 -1.89
C SER A 174 -12.75 18.28 -2.48
N PRO A 175 -13.75 18.70 -1.68
CA PRO A 175 -13.62 19.10 -0.27
C PRO A 175 -13.84 17.97 0.73
N THR A 176 -14.41 16.84 0.31
CA THR A 176 -14.94 15.84 1.25
C THR A 176 -13.93 14.76 1.62
N PHE A 177 -12.96 14.48 0.76
CA PHE A 177 -11.98 13.39 0.90
C PHE A 177 -12.59 12.03 1.25
N LEU A 178 -13.84 11.77 0.89
CA LEU A 178 -14.47 10.47 1.10
C LEU A 178 -13.76 9.40 0.27
N LEU A 179 -13.59 8.21 0.84
CA LEU A 179 -13.02 7.07 0.12
C LEU A 179 -14.09 6.49 -0.82
N PRO A 180 -13.82 6.39 -2.15
CA PRO A 180 -14.59 5.54 -3.02
C PRO A 180 -14.52 4.07 -2.56
N GLU A 181 -15.51 3.26 -2.91
CA GLU A 181 -15.51 1.82 -2.61
C GLU A 181 -14.25 1.15 -3.16
N HIS A 182 -13.58 0.35 -2.32
CA HIS A 182 -12.38 -0.37 -2.72
C HIS A 182 -12.71 -1.45 -3.75
N ARG A 183 -11.78 -1.70 -4.67
CA ARG A 183 -11.95 -2.76 -5.68
C ARG A 183 -11.55 -4.14 -5.16
N ASP A 184 -10.76 -4.17 -4.09
CA ASP A 184 -10.32 -5.41 -3.45
C ASP A 184 -9.94 -5.15 -1.99
N GLU A 185 -10.15 -6.16 -1.15
CA GLU A 185 -9.86 -6.12 0.28
C GLU A 185 -9.41 -7.49 0.82
N ASN A 186 -8.74 -7.47 1.96
CA ASN A 186 -8.50 -8.68 2.75
C ASN A 186 -8.38 -8.38 4.24
N SER A 187 -8.83 -9.30 5.09
CA SER A 187 -8.73 -9.20 6.55
C SER A 187 -7.88 -10.34 7.10
N ILE A 188 -6.93 -10.03 7.99
CA ILE A 188 -6.07 -11.04 8.61
C ILE A 188 -5.95 -10.81 10.12
N SER A 189 -5.80 -11.90 10.86
CA SER A 189 -5.36 -11.86 12.26
C SER A 189 -3.85 -11.68 12.32
N VAL A 190 -3.37 -10.80 13.21
CA VAL A 190 -1.95 -10.52 13.41
C VAL A 190 -1.56 -10.85 14.84
N ASN A 191 -0.55 -11.70 14.97
CA ASN A 191 0.15 -11.89 16.23
C ASN A 191 1.39 -11.00 16.25
N TYR A 192 1.30 -9.88 16.97
CA TYR A 192 2.38 -8.89 17.06
C TYR A 192 3.58 -9.34 17.91
N THR A 193 3.49 -10.46 18.63
CA THR A 193 4.57 -11.00 19.48
C THR A 193 5.36 -12.12 18.82
N ALA A 194 4.86 -12.68 17.72
CA ALA A 194 5.61 -13.65 16.91
C ALA A 194 6.52 -12.91 15.92
N PRO A 195 7.71 -13.45 15.57
CA PRO A 195 8.42 -12.98 14.38
C PRO A 195 7.46 -13.12 13.20
N GLY A 196 7.16 -12.01 12.51
CA GLY A 196 6.10 -11.97 11.50
C GLY A 196 6.32 -13.04 10.44
N GLU A 197 5.59 -14.15 10.53
CA GLU A 197 5.56 -15.16 9.49
C GLU A 197 4.71 -14.64 8.33
N CYS A 198 5.12 -14.96 7.11
CA CYS A 198 4.35 -14.68 5.91
C CYS A 198 3.10 -15.59 5.91
N VAL A 199 2.06 -15.26 6.69
CA VAL A 199 0.90 -16.14 6.91
C VAL A 199 0.05 -16.22 5.64
N ARG A 200 -0.22 -17.45 5.17
CA ARG A 200 -1.16 -17.73 4.09
C ARG A 200 -2.57 -17.27 4.48
N ALA A 201 -3.20 -16.48 3.62
CA ALA A 201 -4.60 -16.07 3.77
C ALA A 201 -5.53 -17.28 3.92
N ILE A 202 -6.46 -17.21 4.87
CA ILE A 202 -7.64 -18.08 4.91
C ILE A 202 -8.58 -17.55 3.83
N ALA A 203 -8.83 -18.35 2.79
CA ALA A 203 -9.84 -18.03 1.79
C ALA A 203 -11.21 -18.00 2.49
N GLY A 204 -11.84 -16.81 2.53
CA GLY A 204 -13.24 -16.68 2.88
C GLY A 204 -14.10 -17.27 1.77
N GLY A 205 -15.05 -18.13 2.14
CA GLY A 205 -16.13 -18.62 1.27
C GLY A 205 -17.31 -17.67 1.18
#